data_AF-A0A965GT58-F1
#
_entry.id   AF-A0A965GT58-F1
#
_cell.length_a   1.000
_cell.length_b   1.000
_cell.length_c   1.000
_cell.angle_alpha   90.00
_cell.angle_beta   90.00
_cell.angle_gamma   90.00
#
_symmetry.space_group_name_H-M   'P 1'
#
loop_
_entity.id
_entity.type
_entity.pdbx_description
1 polymer ?
#
loop_
_entity_poly.entity_id
_entity_poly.type
_entity_poly.pdbx_seq_one_letter_code
_entity_poly.pdbx_strand_id
1 'polypeptide(L)'
;APEAVSAVEPGWLIRSPGSDGVYYVGEDGKRHVFWNAQTYFTWADSWDDVVWVTDATMPTLELGSPMLPKPGAILVKIQSDPNVYQVDANPDTGAFELRHIASEAVAIATFGADWADRVIDLEPTLFTHYERGDDVTAMETVDLAAMKTRVEIAALSQ
;
A
#
# COMPACT_ATOMS: atom_id res chain seq x y z
N ALA A 1 -3.38 22.06 31.15
CA ALA A 1 -4.61 21.80 30.38
C ALA A 1 -4.34 20.60 29.49
N PRO A 2 -5.35 19.77 29.15
CA PRO A 2 -5.16 18.75 28.12
C PRO A 2 -4.75 19.42 26.80
N GLU A 3 -3.94 18.74 26.00
CA GLU A 3 -3.55 19.19 24.68
C GLU A 3 -4.80 19.33 23.78
N ALA A 4 -4.80 20.33 22.89
CA ALA A 4 -5.91 20.56 21.98
C ALA A 4 -5.98 19.47 20.90
N VAL A 5 -7.19 19.15 20.42
CA VAL A 5 -7.40 18.23 19.29
C VAL A 5 -7.34 19.01 17.98
N SER A 6 -6.53 18.54 17.03
CA SER A 6 -6.45 19.05 15.66
C SER A 6 -7.72 18.70 14.87
N ALA A 7 -8.10 19.56 13.92
CA ALA A 7 -9.08 19.19 12.90
C ALA A 7 -8.46 18.15 11.94
N VAL A 8 -9.28 17.20 11.49
CA VAL A 8 -8.89 16.13 10.57
C VAL A 8 -10.05 15.87 9.61
N GLU A 9 -9.75 15.60 8.35
CA GLU A 9 -10.73 15.26 7.32
C GLU A 9 -10.38 13.92 6.65
N PRO A 10 -11.38 13.18 6.15
CA PRO A 10 -11.13 12.02 5.29
C PRO A 10 -10.20 12.36 4.12
N GLY A 11 -9.38 11.39 3.72
CA GLY A 11 -8.38 11.56 2.68
C GLY A 11 -7.02 12.05 3.18
N TRP A 12 -6.94 12.59 4.40
CA TRP A 12 -5.68 13.12 4.93
C TRP A 12 -4.69 12.01 5.29
N LEU A 13 -3.41 12.29 5.07
CA LEU A 13 -2.29 11.55 5.63
C LEU A 13 -1.84 12.28 6.88
N ILE A 14 -1.90 11.63 8.04
CA ILE A 14 -1.61 12.27 9.33
C ILE A 14 -0.49 11.55 10.08
N ARG A 15 0.23 12.30 10.92
CA ARG A 15 1.16 11.79 11.92
C ARG A 15 1.17 12.70 13.16
N SER A 16 1.63 12.18 14.29
CA SER A 16 1.74 12.95 15.54
C SER A 16 3.13 12.81 16.17
N PRO A 17 3.55 13.74 17.05
CA PRO A 17 4.89 13.69 17.67
C PRO A 17 5.17 12.43 18.49
N GLY A 18 4.15 11.82 19.10
CA GLY A 18 4.25 10.62 19.92
C GLY A 18 4.14 9.30 19.15
N SER A 19 4.02 9.34 17.81
CA SER A 19 3.92 8.15 16.96
C SER A 19 4.81 8.25 15.73
N ASP A 20 5.58 7.21 15.46
CA ASP A 20 6.40 7.12 14.24
C ASP A 20 5.59 6.72 13.00
N GLY A 21 4.34 6.31 13.17
CA GLY A 21 3.47 5.85 12.09
C GLY A 21 2.84 6.99 11.29
N VAL A 22 2.69 6.78 9.99
CA VAL A 22 1.80 7.57 9.14
C VAL A 22 0.47 6.84 9.00
N TYR A 23 -0.62 7.60 9.05
CA TYR A 23 -1.97 7.07 9.00
C TYR A 23 -2.77 7.76 7.90
N TYR A 24 -3.51 6.99 7.12
CA TYR A 24 -4.56 7.52 6.25
C TYR A 24 -5.87 7.65 7.02
N VAL A 25 -6.58 8.77 6.85
CA VAL A 25 -7.90 8.98 7.44
C VAL A 25 -8.95 8.52 6.44
N GLY A 26 -9.67 7.45 6.78
CA GLY A 26 -10.70 6.89 5.93
C GLY A 26 -12.00 7.70 5.93
N GLU A 27 -12.80 7.51 4.89
CA GLU A 27 -14.19 8.01 4.82
C GLU A 27 -15.09 7.39 5.91
N ASP A 28 -14.64 6.29 6.52
CA ASP A 28 -15.27 5.65 7.68
C ASP A 28 -14.97 6.37 9.01
N GLY A 29 -14.18 7.45 8.98
CA GLY A 29 -13.76 8.20 10.15
C GLY A 29 -12.68 7.52 10.98
N LYS A 30 -12.07 6.45 10.47
CA LYS A 30 -10.97 5.72 11.13
C LYS A 30 -9.62 6.14 10.60
N ARG A 31 -8.58 5.79 11.35
CA ARG A 31 -7.20 5.92 10.91
C ARG A 31 -6.63 4.55 10.54
N HIS A 32 -6.02 4.48 9.38
CA HIS A 32 -5.46 3.29 8.76
C HIS A 32 -3.95 3.44 8.68
N VAL A 33 -3.22 2.62 9.44
CA VAL A 33 -1.76 2.73 9.53
C VAL A 33 -1.08 2.23 8.25
N PHE A 34 -0.08 2.95 7.77
CA PHE A 34 0.90 2.40 6.83
C PHE A 34 1.94 1.61 7.62
N TRP A 35 2.14 0.34 7.26
CA TRP A 35 3.06 -0.54 8.01
C TRP A 35 4.51 -0.04 8.03
N ASN A 36 4.95 0.55 6.92
CA ASN A 36 6.28 1.14 6.76
C ASN A 36 6.26 2.16 5.60
N ALA A 37 7.38 2.87 5.43
CA ALA A 37 7.57 3.83 4.34
C ALA A 37 7.41 3.18 2.95
N GLN A 38 7.83 1.93 2.79
CA GLN A 38 7.72 1.20 1.53
C GLN A 38 6.25 1.05 1.08
N THR A 39 5.34 0.70 1.99
CA THR A 39 3.90 0.66 1.69
C THR A 39 3.35 2.07 1.42
N TYR A 40 3.74 3.07 2.22
CA TYR A 40 3.34 4.46 2.03
C TYR A 40 3.68 5.00 0.63
N PHE A 41 4.91 4.77 0.16
CA PHE A 41 5.37 5.26 -1.14
C PHE A 41 4.80 4.52 -2.35
N THR A 42 4.01 3.46 -2.15
CA THR A 42 3.13 2.97 -3.21
C THR A 42 1.97 3.93 -3.49
N TRP A 43 1.60 4.77 -2.51
CA TRP A 43 0.49 5.73 -2.60
C TRP A 43 0.94 7.17 -2.86
N ALA A 44 2.11 7.57 -2.36
CA ALA A 44 2.61 8.94 -2.40
C ALA A 44 3.95 9.06 -3.14
N ASP A 45 4.32 10.29 -3.51
CA ASP A 45 5.57 10.61 -4.21
C ASP A 45 6.54 11.44 -3.35
N SER A 46 6.08 11.94 -2.21
CA SER A 46 6.89 12.62 -1.19
C SER A 46 6.18 12.54 0.16
N TRP A 47 6.80 13.09 1.21
CA TRP A 47 6.17 13.24 2.53
C TRP A 47 5.35 14.54 2.67
N ASP A 48 5.27 15.36 1.63
CA ASP A 48 4.76 16.74 1.73
C ASP A 48 3.27 16.80 2.06
N ASP A 49 2.53 15.76 1.68
CA ASP A 49 1.09 15.64 1.96
C ASP A 49 0.80 15.16 3.39
N VAL A 50 1.83 14.84 4.19
CA VAL A 50 1.64 14.38 5.56
C VAL A 50 1.43 15.55 6.51
N VAL A 51 0.24 15.61 7.10
CA VAL A 51 -0.18 16.63 8.05
C VAL A 51 0.19 16.22 9.48
N TRP A 52 0.83 17.14 10.20
CA TRP A 52 1.10 16.97 11.63
C TRP A 52 -0.13 17.33 12.46
N VAL A 53 -0.57 16.38 13.28
CA VAL A 53 -1.67 16.56 14.25
C VAL A 53 -1.15 16.37 15.67
N THR A 54 -1.93 16.82 16.66
CA THR A 54 -1.58 16.64 18.08
C THR A 54 -1.72 15.19 18.54
N ASP A 55 -1.00 14.79 19.57
CA ASP A 55 -1.12 13.43 20.14
C ASP A 55 -2.52 13.18 20.71
N ALA A 56 -3.18 14.23 21.24
CA ALA A 56 -4.58 14.18 21.66
C ALA A 56 -5.58 13.88 20.53
N THR A 57 -5.23 14.12 19.26
CA THR A 57 -6.09 13.81 18.09
C THR A 57 -6.11 12.32 17.78
N MET A 58 -4.98 11.66 17.93
CA MET A 58 -4.81 10.25 17.59
C MET A 58 -5.85 9.31 18.24
N PRO A 59 -6.14 9.38 19.56
CA PRO A 59 -7.14 8.50 20.18
C PRO A 59 -8.60 8.85 19.83
N THR A 60 -8.89 9.99 19.19
CA THR A 60 -10.26 10.31 18.75
C THR A 60 -10.64 9.60 17.46
N LEU A 61 -9.65 9.04 16.75
CA LEU A 61 -9.83 8.25 15.53
C LEU A 61 -9.60 6.77 15.86
N GLU A 62 -10.65 5.96 15.69
CA GLU A 62 -10.54 4.51 15.87
C GLU A 62 -9.56 3.89 14.85
N LEU A 63 -8.94 2.77 15.22
CA LEU A 63 -8.06 2.04 14.29
C LEU A 63 -8.90 1.23 13.30
N GLY A 64 -8.61 1.38 12.01
CA GLY A 64 -9.12 0.53 10.94
C GLY A 64 -8.11 -0.53 10.51
N SER A 65 -8.45 -1.26 9.43
CA SER A 65 -7.51 -2.15 8.75
C SER A 65 -6.28 -1.36 8.26
N PRO A 66 -5.08 -1.97 8.21
CA PRO A 66 -3.89 -1.28 7.74
C PRO A 66 -4.03 -0.90 6.26
N MET A 67 -3.33 0.16 5.86
CA MET A 67 -3.11 0.46 4.46
C MET A 67 -2.18 -0.59 3.87
N LEU A 68 -2.62 -1.18 2.75
CA LEU A 68 -1.86 -2.15 1.97
C LEU A 68 -1.22 -1.45 0.75
N PRO A 69 -0.18 -2.04 0.13
CA PRO A 69 0.34 -1.60 -1.15
C PRO A 69 -0.76 -1.24 -2.15
N LYS A 70 -0.62 -0.08 -2.79
CA LYS A 70 -1.62 0.46 -3.72
C LYS A 70 -1.82 -0.51 -4.90
N PRO A 71 -3.08 -0.90 -5.20
CA PRO A 71 -3.40 -1.68 -6.40
C PRO A 71 -2.81 -1.06 -7.66
N GLY A 72 -2.19 -1.89 -8.50
CA GLY A 72 -1.57 -1.46 -9.76
C GLY A 72 -0.31 -0.60 -9.64
N ALA A 73 0.19 -0.28 -8.43
CA ALA A 73 1.41 0.52 -8.27
C ALA A 73 2.69 -0.33 -8.16
N ILE A 74 2.58 -1.57 -7.67
CA ILE A 74 3.71 -2.45 -7.40
C ILE A 74 3.24 -3.91 -7.39
N LEU A 75 4.15 -4.84 -7.70
CA LEU A 75 3.97 -6.28 -7.49
C LEU A 75 4.50 -6.66 -6.12
N VAL A 76 3.92 -7.70 -5.52
CA VAL A 76 4.24 -8.08 -4.14
C VAL A 76 4.57 -9.57 -4.03
N LYS A 77 5.38 -9.90 -3.04
CA LYS A 77 5.63 -11.28 -2.60
C LYS A 77 5.96 -11.32 -1.11
N ILE A 78 6.15 -12.51 -0.58
CA ILE A 78 6.76 -12.73 0.74
C ILE A 78 8.06 -13.52 0.57
N GLN A 79 8.99 -13.38 1.51
CA GLN A 79 10.29 -14.04 1.40
C GLN A 79 10.21 -15.58 1.41
N SER A 80 9.20 -16.13 2.10
CA SER A 80 9.01 -17.58 2.25
C SER A 80 8.35 -18.25 1.04
N ASP A 81 7.86 -17.49 0.06
CA ASP A 81 7.17 -18.00 -1.13
C ASP A 81 7.80 -17.38 -2.40
N PRO A 82 8.26 -18.19 -3.38
CA PRO A 82 8.77 -17.65 -4.63
C PRO A 82 7.70 -16.93 -5.47
N ASN A 83 6.41 -17.21 -5.26
CA ASN A 83 5.32 -16.67 -6.06
C ASN A 83 5.23 -15.13 -5.97
N VAL A 84 4.91 -14.51 -7.09
CA VAL A 84 4.71 -13.06 -7.21
C VAL A 84 3.27 -12.77 -7.58
N TYR A 85 2.73 -11.72 -6.97
CA TYR A 85 1.33 -11.37 -7.04
C TYR A 85 1.16 -9.94 -7.54
N GLN A 86 0.18 -9.74 -8.42
CA GLN A 86 -0.41 -8.45 -8.70
C GLN A 86 -1.38 -8.12 -7.55
N VAL A 87 -1.32 -6.88 -7.08
CA VAL A 87 -2.32 -6.34 -6.14
C VAL A 87 -3.40 -5.65 -6.97
N ASP A 88 -4.64 -6.07 -6.77
CA ASP A 88 -5.81 -5.50 -7.44
C ASP A 88 -6.91 -5.15 -6.43
N ALA A 89 -7.92 -4.39 -6.89
CA ALA A 89 -9.14 -4.18 -6.14
C ALA A 89 -10.22 -5.13 -6.67
N ASN A 90 -10.77 -5.96 -5.80
CA ASN A 90 -11.91 -6.80 -6.12
C ASN A 90 -13.09 -5.88 -6.53
N PRO A 91 -13.63 -6.00 -7.76
CA PRO A 91 -14.64 -5.09 -8.26
C PRO A 91 -15.99 -5.22 -7.54
N ASP A 92 -16.25 -6.35 -6.89
CA ASP A 92 -17.51 -6.62 -6.20
C ASP A 92 -17.48 -6.15 -4.73
N THR A 93 -16.35 -6.36 -4.04
CA THR A 93 -16.21 -6.05 -2.60
C THR A 93 -15.47 -4.75 -2.34
N GLY A 94 -14.67 -4.27 -3.29
CA GLY A 94 -13.71 -3.19 -3.09
C GLY A 94 -12.51 -3.58 -2.22
N ALA A 95 -12.45 -4.83 -1.73
CA ALA A 95 -11.31 -5.32 -0.97
C ALA A 95 -10.10 -5.50 -1.88
N PHE A 96 -8.90 -5.48 -1.30
CA PHE A 96 -7.71 -5.75 -2.09
C PHE A 96 -7.46 -7.25 -2.19
N GLU A 97 -7.05 -7.69 -3.37
CA GLU A 97 -6.78 -9.08 -3.65
C GLU A 97 -5.38 -9.31 -4.21
N LEU A 98 -4.87 -10.51 -3.95
CA LEU A 98 -3.62 -11.00 -4.53
C LEU A 98 -3.93 -11.93 -5.69
N ARG A 99 -3.49 -11.55 -6.88
CA ARG A 99 -3.62 -12.31 -8.12
C ARG A 99 -2.27 -12.87 -8.51
N HIS A 100 -2.11 -14.20 -8.47
CA HIS A 100 -0.82 -14.84 -8.73
C HIS A 100 -0.44 -14.79 -10.20
N ILE A 101 0.79 -14.38 -10.49
CA ILE A 101 1.30 -14.37 -11.86
C ILE A 101 1.82 -15.77 -12.19
N ALA A 102 1.11 -16.49 -13.05
CA ALA A 102 1.29 -17.93 -13.25
C ALA A 102 2.66 -18.33 -13.81
N SER A 103 3.37 -17.41 -14.48
CA SER A 103 4.71 -17.66 -14.98
C SER A 103 5.47 -16.37 -15.30
N GLU A 104 6.79 -16.48 -15.39
CA GLU A 104 7.67 -15.40 -15.86
C GLU A 104 7.31 -14.92 -17.28
N ALA A 105 6.89 -15.82 -18.17
CA ALA A 105 6.46 -15.44 -19.52
C ALA A 105 5.23 -14.52 -19.50
N VAL A 106 4.27 -14.79 -18.60
CA VAL A 106 3.12 -13.90 -18.39
C VAL A 106 3.56 -12.59 -17.75
N ALA A 107 4.47 -12.62 -16.77
CA ALA A 107 5.01 -11.41 -16.16
C ALA A 107 5.68 -10.50 -17.20
N ILE A 108 6.51 -11.05 -18.08
CA ILE A 108 7.17 -10.30 -19.15
C ILE A 108 6.15 -9.75 -20.15
N ALA A 109 5.13 -10.53 -20.51
CA ALA A 109 4.11 -10.08 -21.46
C ALA A 109 3.25 -8.93 -20.89
N THR A 110 2.94 -8.95 -19.60
CA THR A 110 2.11 -7.94 -18.93
C THR A 110 2.92 -6.71 -18.49
N PHE A 111 4.11 -6.90 -17.90
CA PHE A 111 4.87 -5.85 -17.21
C PHE A 111 6.21 -5.48 -17.87
N GLY A 112 6.59 -6.18 -18.95
CA GLY A 112 7.86 -5.99 -19.65
C GLY A 112 9.01 -6.80 -19.05
N ALA A 113 10.16 -6.76 -19.73
CA ALA A 113 11.34 -7.55 -19.34
C ALA A 113 11.85 -7.24 -17.92
N ASP A 114 11.72 -5.98 -17.48
CA ASP A 114 12.17 -5.49 -16.17
C ASP A 114 11.07 -5.58 -15.09
N TRP A 115 10.09 -6.48 -15.25
CA TRP A 115 8.99 -6.65 -14.29
C TRP A 115 9.48 -6.91 -12.86
N ALA A 116 10.59 -7.63 -12.72
CA ALA A 116 11.18 -7.99 -11.43
C ALA A 116 11.61 -6.75 -10.62
N ASP A 117 11.88 -5.62 -11.28
CA ASP A 117 12.19 -4.35 -10.61
C ASP A 117 10.98 -3.69 -9.97
N ARG A 118 9.77 -4.17 -10.28
CA ARG A 118 8.52 -3.71 -9.70
C ARG A 118 8.02 -4.66 -8.61
N VAL A 119 8.89 -5.51 -8.05
CA VAL A 119 8.52 -6.46 -7.00
C VAL A 119 9.07 -6.01 -5.66
N ILE A 120 8.20 -5.95 -4.66
CA ILE A 120 8.56 -5.73 -3.26
C ILE A 120 8.21 -6.93 -2.37
N ASP A 121 9.03 -7.16 -1.35
CA ASP A 121 8.71 -8.09 -0.27
C ASP A 121 7.79 -7.43 0.77
N LEU A 122 6.80 -8.17 1.23
CA LEU A 122 5.91 -7.80 2.32
C LEU A 122 6.14 -8.69 3.53
N GLU A 123 5.77 -8.16 4.71
CA GLU A 123 5.64 -8.97 5.90
C GLU A 123 4.47 -9.97 5.76
N PRO A 124 4.63 -11.24 6.18
CA PRO A 124 3.56 -12.25 6.07
C PRO A 124 2.24 -11.84 6.74
N THR A 125 2.28 -10.98 7.76
CA THR A 125 1.10 -10.45 8.44
C THR A 125 0.27 -9.52 7.55
N LEU A 126 0.88 -8.77 6.63
CA LEU A 126 0.13 -7.97 5.65
C LEU A 126 -0.57 -8.87 4.63
N PHE A 127 0.01 -10.02 4.33
CA PHE A 127 -0.55 -10.98 3.38
C PHE A 127 -1.92 -11.50 3.81
N THR A 128 -2.18 -11.63 5.12
CA THR A 128 -3.47 -12.10 5.65
C THR A 128 -4.61 -11.08 5.53
N HIS A 129 -4.31 -9.85 5.12
CA HIS A 129 -5.31 -8.80 4.90
C HIS A 129 -5.83 -8.74 3.46
N TYR A 130 -5.31 -9.56 2.55
CA TYR A 130 -5.79 -9.64 1.18
C TYR A 130 -6.78 -10.78 1.00
N GLU A 131 -7.73 -10.57 0.10
CA GLU A 131 -8.50 -11.64 -0.51
C GLU A 131 -7.65 -12.36 -1.57
N ARG A 132 -8.10 -13.55 -1.97
CA ARG A 132 -7.49 -14.28 -3.08
C ARG A 132 -8.29 -14.02 -4.36
N GLY A 133 -7.63 -13.42 -5.34
CA GLY A 133 -8.19 -13.20 -6.67
C GLY A 133 -7.79 -14.30 -7.66
N ASP A 134 -8.32 -14.21 -8.87
CA ASP A 134 -7.98 -15.11 -9.97
C ASP A 134 -6.53 -14.93 -10.42
N ASP A 135 -5.85 -16.05 -10.68
CA ASP A 135 -4.48 -16.07 -11.18
C ASP A 135 -4.38 -15.36 -12.55
N VAL A 136 -3.33 -14.56 -12.73
CA VAL A 136 -2.95 -13.93 -14.00
C VAL A 136 -2.26 -14.99 -14.86
N THR A 137 -3.04 -15.64 -15.72
CA THR A 137 -2.60 -16.77 -16.56
C THR A 137 -2.28 -16.38 -18.01
N ALA A 138 -2.59 -15.16 -18.40
CA ALA A 138 -2.32 -14.59 -19.72
C ALA A 138 -1.94 -13.11 -19.59
N MET A 139 -1.47 -12.51 -20.70
CA MET A 139 -1.17 -11.09 -20.76
C MET A 139 -2.41 -10.25 -20.42
N GLU A 140 -2.25 -9.26 -19.55
CA GLU A 140 -3.28 -8.27 -19.22
C GLU A 140 -2.82 -6.86 -19.62
N THR A 141 -3.78 -5.94 -19.76
CA THR A 141 -3.47 -4.52 -19.96
C THR A 141 -3.36 -3.84 -18.61
N VAL A 142 -2.20 -3.25 -18.33
CA VAL A 142 -1.90 -2.54 -17.08
C VAL A 142 -1.34 -1.15 -17.37
N ASP A 143 -1.54 -0.21 -16.45
CA ASP A 143 -0.93 1.12 -16.53
C ASP A 143 0.49 1.08 -15.95
N LEU A 144 1.47 0.79 -16.80
CA LEU A 144 2.88 0.75 -16.39
C LEU A 144 3.42 2.12 -15.94
N ALA A 145 2.77 3.23 -16.31
CA ALA A 145 3.19 4.56 -15.89
C ALA A 145 2.74 4.87 -14.44
N ALA A 146 1.72 4.18 -13.95
CA ALA A 146 1.30 4.24 -12.55
C ALA A 146 2.15 3.36 -11.62
N MET A 147 2.96 2.45 -12.18
CA MET A 147 3.83 1.57 -11.40
C MET A 147 5.15 2.24 -11.03
N LYS A 148 5.65 1.88 -9.85
CA LYS A 148 6.99 2.24 -9.37
C LYS A 148 7.90 1.01 -9.36
N THR A 149 9.20 1.25 -9.39
CA THR A 149 10.22 0.24 -9.11
C THR A 149 10.56 0.22 -7.62
N ARG A 150 11.09 -0.90 -7.14
CA ARG A 150 11.61 -1.04 -5.77
C ARG A 150 12.73 -0.04 -5.47
N VAL A 151 13.51 0.35 -6.48
CA VAL A 151 14.59 1.35 -6.32
C VAL A 151 14.02 2.75 -6.13
N GLU A 152 13.00 3.12 -6.91
CA GLU A 152 12.29 4.39 -6.72
C GLU A 152 11.64 4.46 -5.34
N ILE A 153 10.91 3.43 -4.93
CA ILE A 153 10.31 3.36 -3.58
C ILE A 153 11.37 3.46 -2.49
N ALA A 154 12.50 2.76 -2.63
CA ALA A 154 13.60 2.80 -1.65
C ALA A 154 14.30 4.17 -1.62
N ALA A 155 14.35 4.90 -2.73
CA ALA A 155 14.89 6.26 -2.78
C ALA A 155 13.98 7.27 -2.08
N LEU A 156 12.65 7.11 -2.22
CA LEU A 156 11.66 7.95 -1.54
C LEU A 156 11.60 7.70 -0.02
N SER A 157 11.93 6.47 0.40
CA SER A 157 11.87 6.02 1.80
C SER A 157 13.02 6.51 2.69
N GLN A 158 14.00 7.23 2.15
CA GLN A 158 15.18 7.74 2.86
C GLN A 158 14.98 9.18 3.36
#